data_AF-A0A252BDQ8-F1
#
_entry.id   AF-A0A252BDQ8-F1
#
_cell.length_a   1.000
_cell.length_b   1.000
_cell.length_c   1.000
_cell.angle_alpha   90.00
_cell.angle_beta   90.00
_cell.angle_gamma   90.00
#
_symmetry.space_group_name_H-M   'P 1'
#
loop_
_entity.id
_entity.type
_entity.pdbx_description
1 polymer ?
#
loop_
_entity_poly.entity_id
_entity_poly.type
_entity_poly.pdbx_seq_one_letter_code
_entity_poly.pdbx_strand_id
1 'polypeptide(L)'
;MTSYPESDADKAARQTLKRYQRGATGLLVFMGGLTVAGYAAPAAGWVKDGFWLEMLRAGARAGVVGGLADWFAVVALFRHPLGIPIPHTAILPAQKERLGRALGRFVSGQVFTEKEVSRVLAQVDLPTFLANMMDDPATRETITRSLLSSMPQMLDRLEDGRASTAISKALPRLLGGNNLAPIVAKALRSLVDDDRHQEVLSYFLSQIKDGLQAKEGALRSMIEDRVREQGGRILGWAIGGSIATRVLMAASKELERVDPQNSSLREGFTTWVRGQIDRIETDPERGAEISQTVMGVLSHESVTVWWGDIWQRFRRMVEADVEDPDGRIASVIQEALAGMAQQARHDAVLRHKIMESVNKAVFKALPFVREQMADFIAKVVAGWDAVQIAEKLELRVGKDLQFVRFNGTLVGFGVGALLFAVLRGLFGINAQ
;
A
#
# COMPACT_ATOMS: atom_id res chain seq x y z
N MET A 1 -32.57 -4.13 -6.65
CA MET A 1 -33.36 -3.94 -5.41
C MET A 1 -32.86 -4.92 -4.37
N THR A 2 -32.01 -4.47 -3.44
CA THR A 2 -31.56 -5.30 -2.32
C THR A 2 -32.60 -5.25 -1.21
N SER A 3 -33.55 -6.18 -1.23
CA SER A 3 -34.48 -6.38 -0.10
C SER A 3 -33.69 -6.99 1.06
N TYR A 4 -33.55 -6.25 2.16
CA TYR A 4 -32.95 -6.79 3.37
C TYR A 4 -33.92 -7.80 4.02
N PRO A 5 -33.47 -9.01 4.39
CA PRO A 5 -34.31 -9.95 5.10
C PRO A 5 -34.72 -9.38 6.47
N GLU A 6 -35.99 -9.55 6.84
CA GLU A 6 -36.51 -9.16 8.17
C GLU A 6 -35.88 -10.03 9.26
N SER A 7 -35.21 -9.39 10.24
CA SER A 7 -34.72 -10.10 11.42
C SER A 7 -35.83 -10.28 12.46
N ASP A 8 -35.69 -11.28 13.34
CA ASP A 8 -36.64 -11.45 14.45
C ASP A 8 -36.62 -10.26 15.43
N ALA A 9 -35.50 -9.54 15.51
CA ALA A 9 -35.41 -8.28 16.24
C ALA A 9 -36.29 -7.18 15.62
N ASP A 10 -36.41 -7.13 14.29
CA ASP A 10 -37.25 -6.15 13.60
C ASP A 10 -38.74 -6.45 13.81
N LYS A 11 -39.13 -7.72 13.88
CA LYS A 11 -40.50 -8.14 14.24
C LYS A 11 -40.87 -7.70 15.66
N ALA A 12 -39.99 -7.92 16.64
CA ALA A 12 -40.21 -7.51 18.03
C ALA A 12 -40.29 -5.98 18.17
N ALA A 13 -39.42 -5.24 17.48
CA ALA A 13 -39.44 -3.79 17.43
C ALA A 13 -40.77 -3.26 16.84
N ARG A 14 -41.25 -3.87 15.75
CA ARG A 14 -42.53 -3.47 15.11
C ARG A 14 -43.74 -3.70 16.03
N GLN A 15 -43.76 -4.80 16.77
CA GLN A 15 -44.83 -5.04 17.76
C GLN A 15 -44.82 -3.99 18.87
N THR A 16 -43.63 -3.64 19.36
CA THR A 16 -43.45 -2.60 20.38
C THR A 16 -43.95 -1.25 19.85
N LEU A 17 -43.51 -0.85 18.65
CA LEU A 17 -43.94 0.39 18.01
C LEU A 17 -45.47 0.47 17.88
N LYS A 18 -46.12 -0.60 17.40
CA LYS A 18 -47.60 -0.66 17.26
C LYS A 18 -48.31 -0.47 18.60
N ARG A 19 -47.79 -1.01 19.70
CA ARG A 19 -48.38 -0.83 21.04
C ARG A 19 -48.35 0.64 21.47
N TYR A 20 -47.20 1.30 21.34
CA TYR A 20 -47.08 2.73 21.68
C TYR A 20 -47.88 3.64 20.74
N GLN A 21 -47.93 3.32 19.44
CA GLN A 21 -48.77 4.05 18.48
C GLN A 21 -50.25 3.94 18.87
N ARG A 22 -50.74 2.74 19.22
CA ARG A 22 -52.11 2.53 19.69
C ARG A 22 -52.39 3.30 20.97
N GLY A 23 -51.47 3.31 21.93
CA GLY A 23 -51.63 4.07 23.16
C GLY A 23 -51.69 5.59 22.90
N ALA A 24 -50.80 6.13 22.07
CA ALA A 24 -50.76 7.56 21.76
C ALA A 24 -52.02 8.01 21.00
N THR A 25 -52.44 7.21 20.02
CA THR A 25 -53.70 7.45 19.29
C THR A 25 -54.91 7.27 20.21
N GLY A 26 -54.89 6.30 21.12
CA GLY A 26 -55.94 6.09 22.11
C GLY A 26 -56.11 7.29 23.05
N LEU A 27 -55.00 7.86 23.53
CA LEU A 27 -55.03 9.09 24.35
C LEU A 27 -55.59 10.28 23.56
N LEU A 28 -55.22 10.42 22.29
CA LEU A 28 -55.73 11.49 21.41
C LEU A 28 -57.24 11.34 21.16
N VAL A 29 -57.71 10.13 20.88
CA VAL A 29 -59.14 9.82 20.73
C VAL A 29 -59.88 10.08 22.03
N PHE A 30 -59.31 9.71 23.18
CA PHE A 30 -59.88 9.99 24.49
C PHE A 30 -60.03 11.51 24.73
N MET A 31 -59.00 12.31 24.44
CA MET A 31 -59.08 13.78 24.55
C MET A 31 -60.09 14.39 23.58
N GLY A 32 -60.20 13.85 22.36
CA GLY A 32 -61.22 14.23 21.39
C GLY A 32 -62.63 13.93 21.92
N GLY A 33 -62.83 12.72 22.44
CA GLY A 33 -64.09 12.31 23.07
C GLY A 33 -64.43 13.17 24.28
N LEU A 34 -63.45 13.50 25.12
CA LEU A 34 -63.63 14.37 26.28
C LEU A 34 -63.96 15.82 25.87
N THR A 35 -63.39 16.30 24.77
CA THR A 35 -63.78 17.58 24.16
C THR A 35 -65.24 17.55 23.71
N VAL A 36 -65.63 16.55 22.91
CA VAL A 36 -67.00 16.42 22.39
C VAL A 36 -68.01 16.24 23.52
N ALA A 37 -67.75 15.33 24.46
CA ALA A 37 -68.61 15.09 25.63
C ALA A 37 -68.72 16.34 26.51
N GLY A 38 -67.62 17.09 26.65
CA GLY A 38 -67.60 18.37 27.34
C GLY A 38 -68.62 19.36 26.76
N TYR A 39 -68.77 19.43 25.44
CA TYR A 39 -69.78 20.29 24.79
C TYR A 39 -71.18 19.67 24.76
N ALA A 40 -71.28 18.35 24.55
CA ALA A 40 -72.55 17.65 24.42
C ALA A 40 -73.31 17.49 25.75
N ALA A 41 -72.62 17.28 26.88
CA ALA A 41 -73.27 16.99 28.15
C ALA A 41 -74.13 18.17 28.68
N PRO A 42 -73.70 19.44 28.59
CA PRO A 42 -74.58 20.56 28.94
C PRO A 42 -75.66 20.84 27.91
N ALA A 43 -75.37 20.63 26.62
CA ALA A 43 -76.40 20.72 25.57
C ALA A 43 -77.53 19.68 25.77
N ALA A 44 -77.21 18.50 26.31
CA ALA A 44 -78.17 17.47 26.66
C ALA A 44 -78.80 17.64 28.06
N GLY A 45 -78.41 18.69 28.81
CA GLY A 45 -78.93 18.98 30.15
C GLY A 45 -78.41 18.06 31.27
N TRP A 46 -77.38 17.25 31.00
CA TRP A 46 -76.83 16.30 31.99
C TRP A 46 -75.96 16.96 33.05
N VAL A 47 -75.28 18.06 32.70
CA VAL A 47 -74.35 18.79 33.56
C VAL A 47 -74.53 20.29 33.36
N LYS A 48 -74.46 21.08 34.42
CA LYS A 48 -74.48 22.56 34.31
C LYS A 48 -73.09 23.07 33.91
N ASP A 49 -73.06 24.12 33.09
CA ASP A 49 -71.80 24.82 32.82
C ASP A 49 -71.21 25.39 34.11
N GLY A 50 -69.89 25.24 34.27
CA GLY A 50 -69.17 25.67 35.46
C GLY A 50 -67.67 25.69 35.23
N PHE A 51 -66.94 26.37 36.11
CA PHE A 51 -65.50 26.62 35.98
C PHE A 51 -64.67 25.36 35.66
N TRP A 52 -64.90 24.27 36.40
CA TRP A 52 -64.17 23.02 36.20
C TRP A 52 -64.44 22.37 34.84
N LEU A 53 -65.65 22.49 34.33
CA LEU A 53 -66.03 21.93 33.03
C LEU A 53 -65.43 22.76 31.89
N GLU A 54 -65.43 24.09 32.00
CA GLU A 54 -64.79 24.98 31.03
C GLU A 54 -63.27 24.80 31.00
N MET A 55 -62.64 24.67 32.17
CA MET A 55 -61.21 24.37 32.27
C MET A 55 -60.87 23.01 31.66
N LEU A 56 -61.71 22.00 31.90
CA LEU A 56 -61.57 20.68 31.30
C LEU A 56 -61.72 20.73 29.78
N ARG A 57 -62.69 21.48 29.23
CA ARG A 57 -62.86 21.69 27.78
C ARG A 57 -61.64 22.39 27.16
N ALA A 58 -61.14 23.44 27.80
CA ALA A 58 -59.99 24.19 27.35
C ALA A 58 -58.72 23.32 27.30
N GLY A 59 -58.48 22.56 28.37
CA GLY A 59 -57.42 21.55 28.41
C GLY A 59 -57.62 20.50 27.33
N ALA A 60 -58.78 19.86 27.24
CA ALA A 60 -59.06 18.79 26.26
C ALA A 60 -58.82 19.24 24.82
N ARG A 61 -59.34 20.42 24.45
CA ARG A 61 -59.16 21.00 23.12
C ARG A 61 -57.68 21.27 22.83
N ALA A 62 -56.96 21.86 23.78
CA ALA A 62 -55.53 22.11 23.62
C ALA A 62 -54.71 20.81 23.55
N GLY A 63 -55.09 19.79 24.31
CA GLY A 63 -54.50 18.45 24.25
C GLY A 63 -54.71 17.76 22.89
N VAL A 64 -55.91 17.87 22.30
CA VAL A 64 -56.18 17.38 20.94
C VAL A 64 -55.29 18.09 19.92
N VAL A 65 -55.21 19.42 19.99
CA VAL A 65 -54.37 20.21 19.07
C VAL A 65 -52.89 19.83 19.22
N GLY A 66 -52.37 19.74 20.46
CA GLY A 66 -50.99 19.34 20.74
C GLY A 66 -50.68 17.94 20.21
N GLY A 67 -51.56 16.96 20.49
CA GLY A 67 -51.38 15.59 20.02
C GLY A 67 -51.47 15.44 18.49
N LEU A 68 -52.31 16.24 17.82
CA LEU A 68 -52.40 16.27 16.35
C LEU A 68 -51.16 16.91 15.72
N ALA A 69 -50.65 18.00 16.30
CA ALA A 69 -49.45 18.68 15.83
C ALA A 69 -48.23 17.74 15.90
N ASP A 70 -48.04 17.06 17.03
CA ASP A 70 -46.94 16.10 17.19
C ASP A 70 -47.13 14.85 16.31
N TRP A 71 -48.37 14.38 16.13
CA TRP A 71 -48.65 13.32 15.15
C TRP A 71 -48.21 13.72 13.75
N PHE A 72 -48.58 14.92 13.30
CA PHE A 72 -48.21 15.43 12.00
C PHE A 72 -46.68 15.54 11.87
N ALA A 73 -45.99 16.11 12.86
CA ALA A 73 -44.54 16.27 12.86
C ALA A 73 -43.80 14.92 12.77
N VAL A 74 -44.20 13.93 13.59
CA VAL A 74 -43.58 12.60 13.58
C VAL A 74 -43.85 11.89 12.25
N VAL A 75 -45.09 11.94 11.74
CA VAL A 75 -45.42 11.30 10.46
C VAL A 75 -44.66 11.95 9.31
N ALA A 76 -44.63 13.29 9.26
CA ALA A 76 -43.93 14.07 8.25
C ALA A 76 -42.41 13.82 8.24
N LEU A 77 -41.82 13.36 9.34
CA LEU A 77 -40.41 12.99 9.38
C LEU A 77 -40.12 11.75 8.52
N PHE A 78 -40.99 10.73 8.55
CA PHE A 78 -40.75 9.44 7.89
C PHE A 78 -41.52 9.25 6.58
N ARG A 79 -42.70 9.85 6.45
CA ARG A 79 -43.64 9.57 5.35
C ARG A 79 -44.57 10.75 5.06
N HIS A 80 -45.33 10.64 3.98
CA HIS A 80 -46.41 11.59 3.67
C HIS A 80 -47.63 11.34 4.57
N PRO A 81 -48.14 12.35 5.30
CA PRO A 81 -49.31 12.20 6.15
C PRO A 81 -50.53 11.86 5.31
N LEU A 82 -51.30 10.84 5.74
CA LEU A 82 -52.45 10.28 5.00
C LEU A 82 -52.12 9.84 3.54
N GLY A 83 -50.84 9.71 3.19
CA GLY A 83 -50.41 9.44 1.82
C GLY A 83 -50.45 10.66 0.88
N ILE A 84 -50.76 11.85 1.39
CA ILE A 84 -50.87 13.07 0.59
C ILE A 84 -49.48 13.72 0.49
N PRO A 85 -48.95 13.98 -0.73
CA PRO A 85 -47.62 14.56 -0.94
C PRO A 85 -47.59 16.06 -0.60
N ILE A 86 -47.67 16.36 0.70
CA ILE A 86 -47.56 17.72 1.21
C ILE A 86 -46.09 18.17 1.11
N PRO A 87 -45.79 19.41 0.65
CA PRO A 87 -44.44 19.95 0.66
C PRO A 87 -43.77 19.82 2.05
N HIS A 88 -42.47 19.57 2.08
CA HIS A 88 -41.69 19.44 3.33
C HIS A 88 -42.13 18.29 4.27
N THR A 89 -42.73 17.23 3.74
CA THR A 89 -42.98 15.96 4.46
C THR A 89 -42.12 14.84 3.88
N ALA A 90 -42.13 13.66 4.51
CA ALA A 90 -41.16 12.59 4.25
C ALA A 90 -39.69 13.08 4.29
N ILE A 91 -39.35 13.87 5.32
CA ILE A 91 -38.06 14.60 5.42
C ILE A 91 -36.86 13.64 5.36
N LEU A 92 -36.89 12.53 6.10
CA LEU A 92 -35.78 11.56 6.11
C LEU A 92 -35.56 10.89 4.76
N PRO A 93 -36.60 10.33 4.09
CA PRO A 93 -36.46 9.86 2.71
C PRO A 93 -35.91 10.92 1.75
N ALA A 94 -36.45 12.14 1.80
CA ALA A 94 -36.07 13.23 0.91
C ALA A 94 -34.62 13.70 1.12
N GLN A 95 -34.11 13.64 2.35
CA GLN A 95 -32.74 14.07 2.69
C GLN A 95 -31.71 12.94 2.75
N LYS A 96 -32.06 11.72 2.31
CA LYS A 96 -31.18 10.53 2.36
C LYS A 96 -29.76 10.81 1.85
N GLU A 97 -29.61 11.43 0.68
CA GLU A 97 -28.29 11.70 0.09
C GLU A 97 -27.48 12.70 0.91
N ARG A 98 -28.14 13.72 1.48
CA ARG A 98 -27.49 14.70 2.35
C ARG A 98 -27.02 14.04 3.64
N LEU A 99 -27.84 13.17 4.22
CA LEU A 99 -27.49 12.38 5.41
C LEU A 99 -26.33 11.43 5.11
N GLY A 100 -26.34 10.75 3.95
CA GLY A 100 -25.24 9.89 3.52
C GLY A 100 -23.91 10.62 3.40
N ARG A 101 -23.91 11.81 2.77
CA ARG A 101 -22.71 12.67 2.71
C ARG A 101 -22.25 13.15 4.08
N ALA A 102 -23.19 13.53 4.96
CA ALA A 102 -22.86 13.94 6.32
C ALA A 102 -22.25 12.78 7.14
N LEU A 103 -22.82 11.59 7.01
CA LEU A 103 -22.31 10.37 7.64
C LEU A 103 -20.93 10.00 7.11
N GLY A 104 -20.71 10.05 5.80
CA GLY A 104 -19.40 9.81 5.19
C GLY A 104 -18.33 10.74 5.75
N ARG A 105 -18.60 12.05 5.81
CA ARG A 105 -17.70 13.03 6.43
C ARG A 105 -17.47 12.78 7.91
N PHE A 106 -18.52 12.42 8.64
CA PHE A 106 -18.41 12.12 10.07
C PHE A 106 -17.52 10.90 10.31
N VAL A 107 -17.75 9.78 9.64
CA VAL A 107 -16.95 8.56 9.79
C VAL A 107 -15.50 8.81 9.38
N SER A 108 -15.28 9.45 8.23
CA SER A 108 -13.95 9.79 7.75
C SER A 108 -13.17 10.71 8.72
N GLY A 109 -13.83 11.73 9.27
CA GLY A 109 -13.19 12.71 10.15
C GLY A 109 -13.05 12.29 11.61
N GLN A 110 -13.99 11.49 12.14
CA GLN A 110 -14.06 11.16 13.58
C GLN A 110 -13.66 9.72 13.89
N VAL A 111 -13.78 8.80 12.94
CA VAL A 111 -13.43 7.38 13.15
C VAL A 111 -12.04 7.06 12.60
N PHE A 112 -11.71 7.56 11.41
CA PHE A 112 -10.42 7.29 10.75
C PHE A 112 -9.34 8.33 11.10
N THR A 113 -9.21 8.70 12.37
CA THR A 113 -8.20 9.66 12.82
C THR A 113 -6.79 9.05 12.79
N GLU A 114 -5.74 9.87 12.78
CA GLU A 114 -4.35 9.37 12.88
C GLU A 114 -4.13 8.62 14.19
N LYS A 115 -4.71 9.11 15.29
CA LYS A 115 -4.63 8.52 16.63
C LYS A 115 -5.32 7.17 16.71
N GLU A 116 -6.47 7.00 16.07
CA GLU A 116 -7.21 5.75 16.11
C GLU A 116 -6.54 4.72 15.19
N VAL A 117 -6.06 5.14 14.01
CA VAL A 117 -5.27 4.28 13.11
C VAL A 117 -3.96 3.84 13.77
N SER A 118 -3.25 4.75 14.46
CA SER A 118 -2.02 4.41 15.17
C SER A 118 -2.26 3.41 16.30
N ARG A 119 -3.34 3.59 17.07
CA ARG A 119 -3.74 2.66 18.13
C ARG A 119 -4.01 1.26 17.59
N VAL A 120 -4.70 1.16 16.44
CA VAL A 120 -4.97 -0.14 15.81
C VAL A 120 -3.70 -0.76 15.25
N LEU A 121 -2.87 0.00 14.52
CA LEU A 121 -1.61 -0.51 13.97
C LEU A 121 -0.64 -0.99 15.06
N ALA A 122 -0.63 -0.35 16.22
CA ALA A 122 0.19 -0.77 17.35
C ALA A 122 -0.21 -2.15 17.93
N GLN A 123 -1.42 -2.62 17.67
CA GLN A 123 -1.89 -3.95 18.09
C GLN A 123 -1.56 -5.04 17.08
N VAL A 124 -1.15 -4.69 15.86
CA VAL A 124 -0.86 -5.64 14.79
C VAL A 124 0.64 -5.91 14.72
N ASP A 125 1.02 -7.17 14.92
CA ASP A 125 2.39 -7.61 14.70
C ASP A 125 2.65 -7.91 13.22
N LEU A 126 2.78 -6.85 12.41
CA LEU A 126 3.05 -6.96 10.98
C LEU A 126 4.36 -7.67 10.66
N PRO A 127 5.48 -7.45 11.38
CA PRO A 127 6.72 -8.18 11.09
C PRO A 127 6.54 -9.69 11.23
N THR A 128 5.84 -10.16 12.27
CA THR A 128 5.55 -11.59 12.43
C THR A 128 4.58 -12.10 11.37
N PHE A 129 3.56 -11.31 11.00
CA PHE A 129 2.66 -11.66 9.89
C PHE A 129 3.42 -11.84 8.56
N LEU A 130 4.30 -10.90 8.21
CA LEU A 130 5.15 -10.99 7.02
C LEU A 130 6.10 -12.19 7.10
N ALA A 131 6.70 -12.45 8.26
CA ALA A 131 7.56 -13.62 8.43
C ALA A 131 6.79 -14.94 8.24
N ASN A 132 5.60 -15.07 8.82
CA ASN A 132 4.74 -16.24 8.62
C ASN A 132 4.35 -16.42 7.15
N MET A 133 4.04 -15.32 6.47
CA MET A 133 3.72 -15.34 5.03
C MET A 133 4.93 -15.78 4.18
N MET A 134 6.15 -15.32 4.51
CA MET A 134 7.38 -15.73 3.82
C MET A 134 7.85 -17.14 4.22
N ASP A 135 7.37 -17.65 5.35
CA ASP A 135 7.65 -19.01 5.82
C ASP A 135 6.75 -20.08 5.19
N ASP A 136 5.55 -19.71 4.76
CA ASP A 136 4.63 -20.59 4.06
C ASP A 136 5.21 -21.04 2.70
N PRO A 137 5.39 -22.35 2.45
CA PRO A 137 5.96 -22.85 1.21
C PRO A 137 5.20 -22.41 -0.05
N ALA A 138 3.86 -22.41 0.00
CA ALA A 138 3.03 -22.04 -1.15
C ALA A 138 3.17 -20.55 -1.50
N THR A 139 3.20 -19.70 -0.48
CA THR A 139 3.44 -18.27 -0.67
C THR A 139 4.86 -18.01 -1.17
N ARG A 140 5.87 -18.69 -0.62
CA ARG A 140 7.27 -18.54 -1.07
C ARG A 140 7.45 -18.97 -2.52
N GLU A 141 6.85 -20.08 -2.94
CA GLU A 141 6.86 -20.52 -4.34
C GLU A 141 6.20 -19.47 -5.24
N THR A 142 5.05 -18.94 -4.83
CA THR A 142 4.33 -17.90 -5.59
C THR A 142 5.16 -16.63 -5.76
N ILE A 143 5.76 -16.12 -4.66
CA ILE A 143 6.65 -14.94 -4.69
C ILE A 143 7.84 -15.23 -5.59
N THR A 144 8.47 -16.40 -5.45
CA THR A 144 9.63 -16.80 -6.25
C THR A 144 9.27 -16.82 -7.73
N ARG A 145 8.17 -17.48 -8.12
CA ARG A 145 7.70 -17.52 -9.52
C ARG A 145 7.38 -16.12 -10.05
N SER A 146 6.75 -15.25 -9.26
CA SER A 146 6.50 -13.86 -9.66
C SER A 146 7.78 -13.07 -9.89
N LEU A 147 8.78 -13.20 -9.00
CA LEU A 147 10.08 -12.56 -9.15
C LEU A 147 10.84 -13.08 -10.38
N LEU A 148 10.88 -14.40 -10.56
CA LEU A 148 11.50 -15.06 -11.72
C LEU A 148 10.86 -14.59 -13.02
N SER A 149 9.53 -14.59 -13.12
CA SER A 149 8.81 -14.13 -14.33
C SER A 149 9.02 -12.64 -14.65
N SER A 150 9.36 -11.82 -13.65
CA SER A 150 9.64 -10.39 -13.82
C SER A 150 11.10 -10.11 -14.19
N MET A 151 12.00 -11.07 -13.97
CA MET A 151 13.45 -10.91 -14.13
C MET A 151 13.85 -10.51 -15.56
N PRO A 152 13.33 -11.13 -16.65
CA PRO A 152 13.71 -10.75 -18.01
C PRO A 152 13.40 -9.29 -18.33
N GLN A 153 12.21 -8.81 -17.91
CA GLN A 153 11.80 -7.41 -18.10
C GLN A 153 12.67 -6.43 -17.30
N MET A 154 13.19 -6.85 -16.15
CA MET A 154 14.13 -6.04 -15.36
C MET A 154 15.50 -5.96 -16.04
N LEU A 155 15.96 -7.05 -16.66
CA LEU A 155 17.21 -7.10 -17.42
C LEU A 155 17.11 -6.26 -18.71
N ASP A 156 15.98 -6.31 -19.43
CA ASP A 156 15.73 -5.46 -20.60
C ASP A 156 15.96 -3.97 -20.29
N ARG A 157 15.43 -3.48 -19.16
CA ARG A 157 15.55 -2.07 -18.76
C ARG A 157 16.98 -1.64 -18.40
N LEU A 158 17.89 -2.58 -18.13
CA LEU A 158 19.28 -2.29 -17.77
C LEU A 158 20.20 -2.20 -19.00
N GLU A 159 19.77 -2.74 -20.15
CA GLU A 159 20.54 -2.79 -21.40
C GLU A 159 20.89 -1.40 -21.96
N ASP A 160 20.10 -0.36 -21.65
CA ASP A 160 20.24 1.04 -22.11
C ASP A 160 21.49 1.77 -21.54
N GLY A 161 22.68 1.14 -21.61
CA GLY A 161 23.97 1.71 -21.21
C GLY A 161 24.23 1.75 -19.70
N ARG A 162 23.29 1.29 -18.86
CA ARG A 162 23.43 1.26 -17.39
C ARG A 162 23.92 -0.07 -16.84
N ALA A 163 23.89 -1.13 -17.65
CA ALA A 163 24.34 -2.47 -17.30
C ALA A 163 25.76 -2.50 -16.70
N SER A 164 26.69 -1.71 -17.24
CA SER A 164 28.10 -1.68 -16.77
C SER A 164 28.22 -1.19 -15.35
N THR A 165 27.49 -0.12 -15.05
CA THR A 165 27.43 0.48 -13.72
C THR A 165 26.63 -0.38 -12.74
N ALA A 166 25.63 -1.12 -13.21
CA ALA A 166 24.85 -2.02 -12.39
C ALA A 166 25.67 -3.25 -11.98
N ILE A 167 26.30 -3.93 -12.94
CA ILE A 167 27.17 -5.08 -12.68
C ILE A 167 28.36 -4.66 -11.82
N SER A 168 28.97 -3.51 -12.07
CA SER A 168 30.13 -3.07 -11.28
C SER A 168 29.85 -2.92 -9.79
N LYS A 169 28.61 -2.54 -9.44
CA LYS A 169 28.14 -2.42 -8.05
C LYS A 169 27.61 -3.73 -7.47
N ALA A 170 27.17 -4.65 -8.33
CA ALA A 170 26.57 -5.92 -7.91
C ALA A 170 27.64 -7.02 -7.76
N LEU A 171 28.57 -7.13 -8.71
CA LEU A 171 29.54 -8.22 -8.82
C LEU A 171 30.31 -8.51 -7.52
N PRO A 172 30.85 -7.51 -6.78
CA PRO A 172 31.53 -7.79 -5.51
C PRO A 172 30.62 -8.39 -4.44
N ARG A 173 29.34 -8.03 -4.43
CA ARG A 173 28.35 -8.59 -3.49
C ARG A 173 27.92 -10.00 -3.90
N LEU A 174 27.82 -10.25 -5.20
CA LEU A 174 27.46 -11.57 -5.74
C LEU A 174 28.56 -12.60 -5.50
N LEU A 175 29.82 -12.22 -5.72
CA LEU A 175 30.99 -13.09 -5.53
C LEU A 175 31.41 -13.26 -4.07
N GLY A 176 31.04 -12.32 -3.18
CA GLY A 176 31.27 -12.45 -1.75
C GLY A 176 30.23 -13.31 -1.01
N GLY A 177 29.20 -13.82 -1.72
CA GLY A 177 28.15 -14.64 -1.13
C GLY A 177 28.24 -16.11 -1.54
N ASN A 178 28.15 -17.02 -0.57
CA ASN A 178 28.30 -18.47 -0.79
C ASN A 178 27.36 -19.05 -1.85
N ASN A 179 26.15 -18.48 -2.01
CA ASN A 179 25.11 -19.09 -2.85
C ASN A 179 25.07 -18.49 -4.27
N LEU A 180 25.70 -17.34 -4.48
CA LEU A 180 25.69 -16.60 -5.75
C LEU A 180 27.00 -16.75 -6.52
N ALA A 181 28.12 -17.00 -5.83
CA ALA A 181 29.42 -17.24 -6.45
C ALA A 181 29.40 -18.32 -7.56
N PRO A 182 28.70 -19.46 -7.41
CA PRO A 182 28.65 -20.48 -8.46
C PRO A 182 27.88 -20.03 -9.73
N ILE A 183 26.89 -19.15 -9.61
CA ILE A 183 26.16 -18.59 -10.77
C ILE A 183 27.08 -17.66 -11.56
N VAL A 184 27.82 -16.81 -10.85
CA VAL A 184 28.82 -15.93 -11.48
C VAL A 184 29.95 -16.74 -12.09
N ALA A 185 30.42 -17.81 -11.43
CA ALA A 185 31.44 -18.70 -11.97
C ALA A 185 30.98 -19.36 -13.27
N LYS A 186 29.72 -19.84 -13.35
CA LYS A 186 29.13 -20.36 -14.59
C LYS A 186 29.10 -19.31 -15.70
N ALA A 187 28.74 -18.06 -15.37
CA ALA A 187 28.75 -16.94 -16.31
C ALA A 187 30.16 -16.65 -16.86
N LEU A 188 31.16 -16.58 -15.97
CA LEU A 188 32.55 -16.38 -16.36
C LEU A 188 33.09 -17.56 -17.18
N ARG A 189 32.73 -18.81 -16.84
CA ARG A 189 33.14 -20.01 -17.58
C ARG A 189 32.61 -19.99 -19.02
N SER A 190 31.34 -19.60 -19.21
CA SER A 190 30.77 -19.43 -20.55
C SER A 190 31.46 -18.35 -21.38
N LEU A 191 31.94 -17.27 -20.77
CA LEU A 191 32.73 -16.26 -21.49
C LEU A 191 34.10 -16.79 -21.93
N VAL A 192 34.69 -17.67 -21.11
CA VAL A 192 35.98 -18.30 -21.42
C VAL A 192 35.85 -19.40 -22.48
N ASP A 193 34.78 -20.18 -22.44
CA ASP A 193 34.56 -21.25 -23.41
C ASP A 193 34.31 -20.74 -24.84
N ASP A 194 33.89 -19.48 -24.97
CA ASP A 194 33.72 -18.78 -26.25
C ASP A 194 34.92 -17.86 -26.61
N ASP A 195 36.08 -18.10 -26.00
CA ASP A 195 37.36 -17.42 -26.27
C ASP A 195 37.36 -15.89 -26.08
N ARG A 196 36.39 -15.32 -25.35
CA ARG A 196 36.34 -13.86 -25.15
C ARG A 196 37.49 -13.35 -24.31
N HIS A 197 37.98 -14.14 -23.37
CA HIS A 197 39.21 -13.83 -22.63
C HIS A 197 40.43 -13.75 -23.57
N GLN A 198 40.44 -14.47 -24.70
CA GLN A 198 41.48 -14.36 -25.72
C GLN A 198 41.38 -13.06 -26.51
N GLU A 199 40.17 -12.60 -26.81
CA GLU A 199 39.96 -11.27 -27.38
C GLU A 199 40.41 -10.18 -26.41
N VAL A 200 40.15 -10.36 -25.10
CA VAL A 200 40.67 -9.46 -24.06
C VAL A 200 42.18 -9.36 -24.13
N LEU A 201 42.83 -10.52 -24.13
CA LEU A 201 44.27 -10.61 -24.17
C LEU A 201 44.84 -10.01 -25.47
N SER A 202 44.23 -10.29 -26.63
CA SER A 202 44.63 -9.73 -27.92
C SER A 202 44.63 -8.20 -27.90
N TYR A 203 43.57 -7.60 -27.35
CA TYR A 203 43.47 -6.16 -27.24
C TYR A 203 44.54 -5.58 -26.29
N PHE A 204 44.76 -6.18 -25.12
CA PHE A 204 45.80 -5.69 -24.20
C PHE A 204 47.19 -5.80 -24.81
N LEU A 205 47.48 -6.90 -25.53
CA LEU A 205 48.74 -7.07 -26.24
C LEU A 205 48.91 -6.01 -27.34
N SER A 206 47.84 -5.67 -28.08
CA SER A 206 47.91 -4.60 -29.09
C SER A 206 48.17 -3.24 -28.46
N GLN A 207 47.53 -2.91 -27.32
CA GLN A 207 47.81 -1.66 -26.60
C GLN A 207 49.22 -1.58 -26.05
N ILE A 208 49.76 -2.70 -25.53
CA ILE A 208 51.16 -2.75 -25.09
C ILE A 208 52.09 -2.52 -26.28
N LYS A 209 51.80 -3.14 -27.43
CA LYS A 209 52.56 -2.94 -28.68
C LYS A 209 52.53 -1.48 -29.13
N ASP A 210 51.34 -0.88 -29.21
CA ASP A 210 51.15 0.52 -29.62
C ASP A 210 51.81 1.49 -28.63
N GLY A 211 51.71 1.22 -27.33
CA GLY A 211 52.33 2.01 -26.28
C GLY A 211 53.86 1.94 -26.30
N LEU A 212 54.42 0.75 -26.55
CA LEU A 212 55.86 0.55 -26.74
C LEU A 212 56.37 1.33 -27.95
N GLN A 213 55.64 1.32 -29.07
CA GLN A 213 55.98 2.08 -30.27
C GLN A 213 55.85 3.59 -30.06
N ALA A 214 54.74 4.06 -29.48
CA ALA A 214 54.47 5.48 -29.27
C ALA A 214 55.45 6.13 -28.28
N LYS A 215 55.99 5.36 -27.33
CA LYS A 215 56.95 5.84 -26.31
C LYS A 215 58.36 5.28 -26.52
N GLU A 216 58.65 4.71 -27.69
CA GLU A 216 59.92 4.03 -27.96
C GLU A 216 61.14 4.89 -27.60
N GLY A 217 61.13 6.16 -27.99
CA GLY A 217 62.21 7.11 -27.68
C GLY A 217 62.39 7.38 -26.17
N ALA A 218 61.29 7.45 -25.41
CA ALA A 218 61.31 7.68 -23.97
C ALA A 218 61.69 6.43 -23.18
N LEU A 219 61.22 5.25 -23.59
CA LEU A 219 61.69 3.98 -23.01
C LEU A 219 63.17 3.77 -23.31
N ARG A 220 63.61 4.11 -24.53
CA ARG A 220 65.01 4.02 -24.93
C ARG A 220 65.89 4.90 -24.05
N SER A 221 65.54 6.18 -23.86
CA SER A 221 66.31 7.07 -22.98
C SER A 221 66.31 6.58 -21.52
N MET A 222 65.17 6.09 -21.02
CA MET A 222 65.07 5.56 -19.65
C MET A 222 65.94 4.31 -19.44
N ILE A 223 65.96 3.40 -20.41
CA ILE A 223 66.82 2.20 -20.37
C ILE A 223 68.29 2.60 -20.48
N GLU A 224 68.63 3.55 -21.36
CA GLU A 224 69.99 4.10 -21.50
C GLU A 224 70.48 4.74 -20.19
N ASP A 225 69.64 5.56 -19.55
CA ASP A 225 69.94 6.20 -18.26
C ASP A 225 70.12 5.16 -17.15
N ARG A 226 69.23 4.16 -17.07
CA ARG A 226 69.32 3.13 -16.03
C ARG A 226 70.52 2.20 -16.19
N VAL A 227 70.87 1.87 -17.43
CA VAL A 227 72.09 1.11 -17.75
C VAL A 227 73.33 1.92 -17.40
N ARG A 228 73.29 3.25 -17.58
CA ARG A 228 74.37 4.16 -17.21
C ARG A 228 74.52 4.34 -15.70
N GLU A 229 73.42 4.30 -14.95
CA GLU A 229 73.42 4.33 -13.48
C GLU A 229 73.95 3.04 -12.84
N GLN A 230 73.56 1.87 -13.37
CA GLN A 230 73.90 0.57 -12.76
C GLN A 230 75.16 -0.07 -13.34
N GLY A 231 75.53 0.26 -14.58
CA GLY A 231 76.76 -0.17 -15.23
C GLY A 231 77.87 0.85 -14.98
N GLY A 232 78.69 0.62 -13.95
CA GLY A 232 79.85 1.47 -13.65
C GLY A 232 80.70 1.79 -14.89
N ARG A 233 81.40 2.94 -14.83
CA ARG A 233 82.12 3.72 -15.88
C ARG A 233 82.90 2.99 -17.00
N ILE A 234 83.06 1.67 -16.95
CA ILE A 234 83.84 0.87 -17.91
C ILE A 234 82.97 0.31 -19.06
N LEU A 235 81.65 0.14 -18.86
CA LEU A 235 80.72 -0.40 -19.89
C LEU A 235 79.79 0.63 -20.55
N GLY A 236 79.77 1.89 -20.07
CA GLY A 236 78.73 2.86 -20.40
C GLY A 236 78.80 3.55 -21.77
N TRP A 237 79.93 3.55 -22.48
CA TRP A 237 80.11 4.41 -23.67
C TRP A 237 79.96 3.70 -25.03
N ALA A 238 79.94 2.36 -25.08
CA ALA A 238 79.95 1.62 -26.35
C ALA A 238 78.65 0.87 -26.67
N ILE A 239 77.71 0.73 -25.72
CA ILE A 239 76.61 -0.26 -25.88
C ILE A 239 75.22 0.25 -25.42
N GLY A 240 75.10 1.45 -24.83
CA GLY A 240 73.81 1.93 -24.30
C GLY A 240 72.67 2.00 -25.33
N GLY A 241 72.92 2.66 -26.47
CA GLY A 241 71.91 2.80 -27.52
C GLY A 241 71.58 1.50 -28.24
N SER A 242 72.53 0.56 -28.34
CA SER A 242 72.28 -0.74 -28.98
C SER A 242 71.61 -1.75 -28.04
N ILE A 243 71.83 -1.66 -26.72
CA ILE A 243 71.12 -2.46 -25.72
C ILE A 243 69.65 -2.05 -25.66
N ALA A 244 69.35 -0.76 -25.54
CA ALA A 244 67.97 -0.30 -25.48
C ALA A 244 67.19 -0.69 -26.74
N THR A 245 67.80 -0.53 -27.92
CA THR A 245 67.22 -0.99 -29.20
C THR A 245 67.03 -2.52 -29.23
N ARG A 246 68.00 -3.32 -28.75
CA ARG A 246 67.89 -4.79 -28.70
C ARG A 246 66.84 -5.27 -27.71
N VAL A 247 66.71 -4.62 -26.55
CA VAL A 247 65.70 -4.93 -25.54
C VAL A 247 64.31 -4.63 -26.07
N LEU A 248 64.12 -3.46 -26.69
CA LEU A 248 62.86 -3.08 -27.33
C LEU A 248 62.52 -4.01 -28.51
N MET A 249 63.49 -4.35 -29.36
CA MET A 249 63.30 -5.34 -30.43
C MET A 249 62.96 -6.73 -29.90
N ALA A 250 63.60 -7.18 -28.81
CA ALA A 250 63.30 -8.47 -28.19
C ALA A 250 61.89 -8.48 -27.57
N ALA A 251 61.50 -7.40 -26.89
CA ALA A 251 60.15 -7.24 -26.35
C ALA A 251 59.09 -7.23 -27.46
N SER A 252 59.28 -6.42 -28.51
CA SER A 252 58.38 -6.39 -29.67
C SER A 252 58.29 -7.74 -30.38
N LYS A 253 59.41 -8.45 -30.55
CA LYS A 253 59.45 -9.78 -31.16
C LYS A 253 58.76 -10.84 -30.30
N GLU A 254 58.84 -10.72 -28.98
CA GLU A 254 58.12 -11.60 -28.07
C GLU A 254 56.62 -11.30 -28.08
N LEU A 255 56.22 -10.03 -28.13
CA LEU A 255 54.82 -9.63 -28.36
C LEU A 255 54.27 -10.18 -29.68
N GLU A 256 55.06 -10.13 -30.78
CA GLU A 256 54.70 -10.73 -32.07
C GLU A 256 54.59 -12.26 -32.03
N ARG A 257 55.30 -12.94 -31.14
CA ARG A 257 55.18 -14.40 -30.94
C ARG A 257 53.93 -14.80 -30.17
N VAL A 258 53.40 -13.90 -29.34
CA VAL A 258 52.19 -14.13 -28.54
C VAL A 258 50.92 -13.78 -29.34
N ASP A 259 51.05 -12.95 -30.36
CA ASP A 259 49.97 -12.47 -31.23
C ASP A 259 49.14 -13.60 -31.91
N PRO A 260 49.74 -14.68 -32.45
CA PRO A 260 48.98 -15.78 -33.05
C PRO A 260 48.03 -16.44 -32.05
N GLN A 261 46.82 -16.78 -32.49
CA GLN A 261 45.74 -17.32 -31.64
C GLN A 261 46.12 -18.61 -30.88
N ASN A 262 47.18 -19.33 -31.29
CA ASN A 262 47.62 -20.61 -30.70
C ASN A 262 49.01 -20.55 -30.03
N SER A 263 49.39 -19.43 -29.42
CA SER A 263 50.65 -19.36 -28.67
C SER A 263 50.54 -20.08 -27.31
N SER A 264 51.62 -20.70 -26.84
CA SER A 264 51.68 -21.37 -25.53
C SER A 264 51.33 -20.43 -24.36
N LEU A 265 51.56 -19.13 -24.55
CA LEU A 265 51.25 -18.09 -23.57
C LEU A 265 49.74 -17.81 -23.52
N ARG A 266 49.03 -17.86 -24.65
CA ARG A 266 47.56 -17.78 -24.71
C ARG A 266 46.88 -18.99 -24.08
N GLU A 267 47.41 -20.20 -24.31
CA GLU A 267 46.93 -21.41 -23.63
C GLU A 267 47.18 -21.36 -22.12
N GLY A 268 48.37 -20.89 -21.71
CA GLY A 268 48.71 -20.65 -20.31
C GLY A 268 47.77 -19.65 -19.64
N PHE A 269 47.41 -18.56 -20.34
CA PHE A 269 46.42 -17.60 -19.88
C PHE A 269 45.03 -18.22 -19.74
N THR A 270 44.55 -18.98 -20.73
CA THR A 270 43.26 -19.70 -20.64
C THR A 270 43.21 -20.62 -19.42
N THR A 271 44.27 -21.39 -19.21
CA THR A 271 44.41 -22.31 -18.08
C THR A 271 44.39 -21.56 -16.75
N TRP A 272 45.10 -20.43 -16.68
CA TRP A 272 45.10 -19.57 -15.51
C TRP A 272 43.71 -18.98 -15.22
N VAL A 273 43.00 -18.47 -16.23
CA VAL A 273 41.64 -17.91 -16.08
C VAL A 273 40.66 -18.98 -15.60
N ARG A 274 40.65 -20.17 -16.21
CA ARG A 274 39.81 -21.30 -15.77
C ARG A 274 40.09 -21.67 -14.31
N GLY A 275 41.37 -21.76 -13.94
CA GLY A 275 41.76 -22.03 -12.56
C GLY A 275 41.34 -20.95 -11.56
N GLN A 276 41.22 -19.67 -11.97
CA GLN A 276 40.62 -18.64 -11.10
C GLN A 276 39.11 -18.82 -10.96
N ILE A 277 38.41 -19.16 -12.05
CA ILE A 277 36.95 -19.40 -12.02
C ILE A 277 36.61 -20.58 -11.11
N ASP A 278 37.37 -21.67 -11.16
CA ASP A 278 37.15 -22.85 -10.29
C ASP A 278 37.37 -22.51 -8.79
N ARG A 279 38.27 -21.56 -8.50
CA ARG A 279 38.52 -21.09 -7.13
C ARG A 279 37.37 -20.21 -6.60
N ILE A 280 36.68 -19.46 -7.46
CA ILE A 280 35.48 -18.70 -7.06
C ILE A 280 34.40 -19.63 -6.51
N GLU A 281 34.27 -20.83 -7.09
CA GLU A 281 33.26 -21.81 -6.69
C GLU A 281 33.60 -22.51 -5.36
N THR A 282 34.89 -22.56 -4.99
CA THR A 282 35.38 -23.35 -3.86
C THR A 282 35.89 -22.51 -2.67
N ASP A 283 36.19 -21.23 -2.86
CA ASP A 283 36.78 -20.35 -1.85
C ASP A 283 36.10 -18.95 -1.83
N PRO A 284 35.12 -18.74 -0.93
CA PRO A 284 34.38 -17.47 -0.82
C PRO A 284 35.24 -16.26 -0.43
N GLU A 285 36.30 -16.44 0.36
CA GLU A 285 37.17 -15.34 0.80
C GLU A 285 37.97 -14.78 -0.38
N ARG A 286 38.39 -15.65 -1.30
CA ARG A 286 39.06 -15.24 -2.55
C ARG A 286 38.11 -14.69 -3.60
N GLY A 287 36.82 -15.00 -3.52
CA GLY A 287 35.80 -14.40 -4.39
C GLY A 287 35.84 -12.86 -4.36
N ALA A 288 36.10 -12.27 -3.19
CA ALA A 288 36.23 -10.82 -3.04
C ALA A 288 37.49 -10.23 -3.71
N GLU A 289 38.63 -10.94 -3.64
CA GLU A 289 39.88 -10.53 -4.31
C GLU A 289 39.73 -10.61 -5.84
N ILE A 290 39.19 -11.73 -6.33
CA ILE A 290 38.93 -11.95 -7.75
C ILE A 290 37.91 -10.94 -8.28
N SER A 291 36.92 -10.56 -7.47
CA SER A 291 35.97 -9.50 -7.84
C SER A 291 36.68 -8.19 -8.19
N GLN A 292 37.69 -7.79 -7.41
CA GLN A 292 38.42 -6.55 -7.68
C GLN A 292 39.23 -6.65 -8.97
N THR A 293 39.88 -7.79 -9.22
CA THR A 293 40.62 -8.03 -10.47
C THR A 293 39.70 -8.01 -11.68
N VAL A 294 38.59 -8.75 -11.63
CA VAL A 294 37.58 -8.78 -12.70
C VAL A 294 37.02 -7.37 -12.91
N MET A 295 36.71 -6.64 -11.83
CA MET A 295 36.23 -5.27 -11.92
C MET A 295 37.21 -4.32 -12.59
N GLY A 296 38.51 -4.41 -12.27
CA GLY A 296 39.53 -3.59 -12.90
C GLY A 296 39.65 -3.84 -14.41
N VAL A 297 39.45 -5.08 -14.84
CA VAL A 297 39.42 -5.43 -16.27
C VAL A 297 38.13 -4.90 -16.92
N LEU A 298 36.96 -5.16 -16.34
CA LEU A 298 35.66 -4.76 -16.91
C LEU A 298 35.44 -3.24 -16.94
N SER A 299 36.09 -2.47 -16.06
CA SER A 299 36.02 -1.01 -16.04
C SER A 299 36.99 -0.31 -16.99
N HIS A 300 37.88 -1.05 -17.65
CA HIS A 300 38.84 -0.47 -18.58
C HIS A 300 38.10 0.02 -19.83
N GLU A 301 38.42 1.23 -20.32
CA GLU A 301 37.77 1.86 -21.49
C GLU A 301 37.74 0.92 -22.70
N SER A 302 38.80 0.14 -22.83
CA SER A 302 38.96 -0.91 -23.81
C SER A 302 37.88 -1.97 -23.82
N VAL A 303 37.39 -2.40 -22.65
CA VAL A 303 36.38 -3.47 -22.47
C VAL A 303 34.95 -2.96 -22.66
N THR A 304 34.76 -1.64 -22.65
CA THR A 304 33.44 -1.01 -22.79
C THR A 304 32.77 -1.30 -24.14
N VAL A 305 33.55 -1.51 -25.20
CA VAL A 305 33.04 -1.77 -26.57
C VAL A 305 32.30 -3.13 -26.66
N TRP A 306 32.57 -4.07 -25.75
CA TRP A 306 32.12 -5.48 -25.81
C TRP A 306 31.11 -5.77 -24.71
N TRP A 307 30.81 -4.73 -23.92
CA TRP A 307 29.87 -4.78 -22.82
C TRP A 307 28.47 -5.24 -23.24
N GLY A 308 28.06 -4.89 -24.47
CA GLY A 308 26.80 -5.35 -25.05
C GLY A 308 26.74 -6.87 -25.22
N ASP A 309 27.78 -7.51 -25.75
CA ASP A 309 27.81 -8.96 -25.95
C ASP A 309 27.91 -9.71 -24.61
N ILE A 310 28.74 -9.22 -23.68
CA ILE A 310 28.85 -9.76 -22.31
C ILE A 310 27.49 -9.69 -21.60
N TRP A 311 26.78 -8.56 -21.74
CA TRP A 311 25.45 -8.36 -21.16
C TRP A 311 24.42 -9.33 -21.75
N GLN A 312 24.35 -9.45 -23.08
CA GLN A 312 23.41 -10.34 -23.75
C GLN A 312 23.61 -11.82 -23.39
N ARG A 313 24.86 -12.23 -23.12
CA ARG A 313 25.16 -13.60 -22.67
C ARG A 313 24.77 -13.83 -21.23
N PHE A 314 25.14 -12.90 -20.34
CA PHE A 314 24.72 -12.95 -18.93
C PHE A 314 23.19 -13.01 -18.84
N ARG A 315 22.50 -12.18 -19.62
CA ARG A 315 21.04 -12.20 -19.75
C ARG A 315 20.53 -13.57 -20.17
N ARG A 316 21.00 -14.14 -21.27
CA ARG A 316 20.57 -15.48 -21.74
C ARG A 316 20.80 -16.56 -20.70
N MET A 317 21.90 -16.48 -19.95
CA MET A 317 22.17 -17.42 -18.86
C MET A 317 21.18 -17.28 -17.71
N VAL A 318 20.87 -16.05 -17.31
CA VAL A 318 19.85 -15.79 -16.28
C VAL A 318 18.47 -16.22 -16.76
N GLU A 319 18.10 -15.93 -18.01
CA GLU A 319 16.84 -16.38 -18.61
C GLU A 319 16.71 -17.90 -18.61
N ALA A 320 17.77 -18.62 -19.02
CA ALA A 320 17.77 -20.08 -19.00
C ALA A 320 17.67 -20.67 -17.59
N ASP A 321 18.29 -20.07 -16.58
CA ASP A 321 18.19 -20.52 -15.18
C ASP A 321 16.83 -20.15 -14.56
N VAL A 322 16.20 -19.06 -15.00
CA VAL A 322 14.86 -18.63 -14.57
C VAL A 322 13.76 -19.56 -15.09
N GLU A 323 13.94 -20.16 -16.27
CA GLU A 323 13.01 -21.14 -16.85
C GLU A 323 13.11 -22.52 -16.17
N ASP A 324 14.20 -22.80 -15.45
CA ASP A 324 14.42 -24.05 -14.72
C ASP A 324 13.74 -24.01 -13.34
N PRO A 325 12.76 -24.90 -13.05
CA PRO A 325 12.12 -24.98 -11.74
C PRO A 325 13.09 -25.25 -10.57
N ASP A 326 14.19 -25.94 -10.85
CA ASP A 326 15.27 -26.24 -9.89
C ASP A 326 16.49 -25.32 -10.10
N GLY A 327 16.29 -24.20 -10.80
CA GLY A 327 17.32 -23.21 -11.10
C GLY A 327 17.97 -22.61 -9.84
N ARG A 328 19.25 -22.24 -9.94
CA ARG A 328 20.02 -21.71 -8.80
C ARG A 328 19.51 -20.34 -8.35
N ILE A 329 18.97 -19.54 -9.26
CA ILE A 329 18.37 -18.24 -8.93
C ILE A 329 17.10 -18.46 -8.09
N ALA A 330 16.30 -19.48 -8.42
CA ALA A 330 15.12 -19.83 -7.64
C ALA A 330 15.49 -20.23 -6.21
N SER A 331 16.51 -21.08 -6.03
CA SER A 331 16.96 -21.50 -4.70
C SER A 331 17.51 -20.33 -3.88
N VAL A 332 18.29 -19.43 -4.49
CA VAL A 332 18.81 -18.24 -3.81
C VAL A 332 17.68 -17.30 -3.38
N ILE A 333 16.66 -17.09 -4.22
CA ILE A 333 15.50 -16.29 -3.85
C ILE A 333 14.78 -16.92 -2.66
N GLN A 334 14.56 -18.24 -2.69
CA GLN A 334 13.88 -18.95 -1.60
C GLN A 334 14.67 -18.86 -0.28
N GLU A 335 15.99 -19.05 -0.31
CA GLU A 335 16.86 -18.91 0.86
C GLU A 335 16.89 -17.47 1.37
N ALA A 336 16.93 -16.48 0.47
CA ALA A 336 16.86 -15.07 0.86
C ALA A 336 15.52 -14.74 1.53
N LEU A 337 14.40 -15.23 0.97
CA LEU A 337 13.07 -15.06 1.57
C LEU A 337 12.98 -15.73 2.95
N ALA A 338 13.54 -16.93 3.10
CA ALA A 338 13.59 -17.64 4.39
C ALA A 338 14.49 -16.90 5.41
N GLY A 339 15.65 -16.40 4.98
CA GLY A 339 16.53 -15.58 5.81
C GLY A 339 15.86 -14.28 6.26
N MET A 340 15.13 -13.62 5.36
CA MET A 340 14.34 -12.44 5.68
C MET A 340 13.21 -12.75 6.66
N ALA A 341 12.53 -13.89 6.53
CA ALA A 341 11.49 -14.33 7.46
C ALA A 341 12.06 -14.53 8.87
N GLN A 342 13.19 -15.23 8.99
CA GLN A 342 13.93 -15.42 10.25
C GLN A 342 14.34 -14.08 10.88
N GLN A 343 14.90 -13.17 10.09
CA GLN A 343 15.29 -11.84 10.57
C GLN A 343 14.08 -11.02 11.04
N ALA A 344 12.96 -11.05 10.29
CA ALA A 344 11.74 -10.34 10.67
C ALA A 344 11.09 -10.88 11.97
N ARG A 345 11.36 -12.14 12.34
CA ARG A 345 10.93 -12.71 13.63
C ARG A 345 11.80 -12.26 14.80
N HIS A 346 13.12 -12.33 14.65
CA HIS A 346 14.04 -12.28 15.78
C HIS A 346 14.80 -10.94 15.94
N ASP A 347 14.97 -10.17 14.86
CA ASP A 347 15.70 -8.90 14.92
C ASP A 347 14.78 -7.74 15.32
N ALA A 348 14.94 -7.26 16.56
CA ALA A 348 14.17 -6.16 17.11
C ALA A 348 14.35 -4.84 16.33
N VAL A 349 15.55 -4.57 15.78
CA VAL A 349 15.85 -3.35 15.02
C VAL A 349 15.12 -3.38 13.68
N LEU A 350 15.18 -4.53 12.98
CA LEU A 350 14.47 -4.69 11.71
C LEU A 350 12.95 -4.60 11.91
N ARG A 351 12.42 -5.25 12.95
CA ARG A 351 10.98 -5.18 13.31
C ARG A 351 10.52 -3.75 13.54
N HIS A 352 11.31 -2.95 14.26
CA HIS A 352 10.99 -1.54 14.48
C HIS A 352 11.01 -0.73 13.17
N LYS A 353 12.02 -0.95 12.31
CA LYS A 353 12.09 -0.29 10.99
C LYS A 353 10.91 -0.64 10.08
N ILE A 354 10.49 -1.91 10.07
CA ILE A 354 9.30 -2.36 9.31
C ILE A 354 8.06 -1.60 9.81
N MET A 355 7.82 -1.59 11.12
CA MET A 355 6.65 -0.90 11.69
C MET A 355 6.69 0.61 11.45
N GLU A 356 7.84 1.24 11.58
CA GLU A 356 8.00 2.67 11.29
C GLU A 356 7.69 2.98 9.82
N SER A 357 8.18 2.13 8.91
CA SER A 357 7.95 2.28 7.46
C SER A 357 6.48 2.11 7.11
N VAL A 358 5.81 1.12 7.70
CA VAL A 358 4.36 0.92 7.53
C VAL A 358 3.58 2.10 8.09
N ASN A 359 3.87 2.55 9.30
CA ASN A 359 3.20 3.71 9.90
C ASN A 359 3.32 4.95 9.01
N LYS A 360 4.52 5.24 8.49
CA LYS A 360 4.75 6.35 7.55
C LYS A 360 3.92 6.18 6.27
N ALA A 361 3.91 4.99 5.68
CA ALA A 361 3.14 4.72 4.48
C ALA A 361 1.63 4.88 4.72
N VAL A 362 1.11 4.34 5.82
CA VAL A 362 -0.31 4.45 6.19
C VAL A 362 -0.71 5.89 6.45
N PHE A 363 0.06 6.66 7.22
CA PHE A 363 -0.26 8.08 7.47
C PHE A 363 -0.17 8.93 6.22
N LYS A 364 0.77 8.62 5.31
CA LYS A 364 0.84 9.28 4.01
C LYS A 364 -0.40 8.98 3.15
N ALA A 365 -0.93 7.76 3.21
CA ALA A 365 -2.14 7.36 2.48
C ALA A 365 -3.45 7.77 3.16
N LEU A 366 -3.43 8.06 4.47
CA LEU A 366 -4.63 8.28 5.28
C LEU A 366 -5.54 9.42 4.76
N PRO A 367 -5.04 10.60 4.34
CA PRO A 367 -5.89 11.64 3.77
C PRO A 367 -6.66 11.18 2.53
N PHE A 368 -5.98 10.45 1.64
CA PHE A 368 -6.60 9.89 0.43
C PHE A 368 -7.65 8.84 0.78
N VAL A 369 -7.34 7.92 1.69
CA VAL A 369 -8.29 6.88 2.13
C VAL A 369 -9.51 7.51 2.81
N ARG A 370 -9.32 8.56 3.61
CA ARG A 370 -10.41 9.31 4.25
C ARG A 370 -11.40 9.88 3.24
N GLU A 371 -10.90 10.49 2.18
CA GLU A 371 -11.73 11.05 1.12
C GLU A 371 -12.50 9.94 0.40
N GLN A 372 -11.80 8.89 -0.05
CA GLN A 372 -12.41 7.75 -0.73
C GLN A 372 -13.46 7.03 0.13
N MET A 373 -13.23 6.90 1.44
CA MET A 373 -14.19 6.31 2.38
C MET A 373 -15.43 7.17 2.56
N ALA A 374 -15.28 8.50 2.65
CA ALA A 374 -16.41 9.41 2.75
C ALA A 374 -17.31 9.31 1.50
N ASP A 375 -16.69 9.28 0.32
CA ASP A 375 -17.38 9.14 -0.95
C ASP A 375 -18.02 7.76 -1.13
N PHE A 376 -17.31 6.70 -0.72
CA PHE A 376 -17.85 5.34 -0.73
C PHE A 376 -19.12 5.24 0.12
N ILE A 377 -19.08 5.72 1.37
CA ILE A 377 -20.25 5.73 2.26
C ILE A 377 -21.38 6.56 1.64
N ALA A 378 -21.07 7.74 1.09
CA ALA A 378 -22.07 8.58 0.45
C ALA A 378 -22.75 7.88 -0.73
N LYS A 379 -21.98 7.20 -1.60
CA LYS A 379 -22.49 6.44 -2.75
C LYS A 379 -23.33 5.23 -2.31
N VAL A 380 -22.86 4.48 -1.31
CA VAL A 380 -23.60 3.33 -0.77
C VAL A 380 -24.95 3.76 -0.19
N VAL A 381 -24.97 4.83 0.62
CA VAL A 381 -26.22 5.38 1.19
C VAL A 381 -27.13 5.95 0.09
N ALA A 382 -26.56 6.59 -0.93
CA ALA A 382 -27.32 7.06 -2.09
C ALA A 382 -27.96 5.91 -2.89
N GLY A 383 -27.35 4.72 -2.90
CA GLY A 383 -27.91 3.53 -3.57
C GLY A 383 -29.05 2.84 -2.81
N TRP A 384 -29.28 3.17 -1.54
CA TRP A 384 -30.32 2.51 -0.74
C TRP A 384 -31.75 3.01 -1.04
N ASP A 385 -32.75 2.15 -0.83
CA ASP A 385 -34.16 2.55 -0.91
C ASP A 385 -34.53 3.49 0.24
N ALA A 386 -34.98 4.70 -0.09
CA ALA A 386 -35.26 5.75 0.89
C ALA A 386 -36.43 5.41 1.83
N VAL A 387 -37.43 4.68 1.32
CA VAL A 387 -38.62 4.29 2.09
C VAL A 387 -38.26 3.18 3.06
N GLN A 388 -37.50 2.17 2.62
CA GLN A 388 -37.07 1.07 3.49
C GLN A 388 -36.17 1.55 4.63
N ILE A 389 -35.28 2.50 4.38
CA ILE A 389 -34.45 3.09 5.45
C ILE A 389 -35.30 3.85 6.44
N ALA A 390 -36.22 4.68 5.96
CA ALA A 390 -37.09 5.44 6.83
C ALA A 390 -37.93 4.51 7.72
N GLU A 391 -38.46 3.41 7.17
CA GLU A 391 -39.18 2.40 7.97
C GLU A 391 -38.26 1.75 9.02
N LYS A 392 -37.03 1.37 8.65
CA LYS A 392 -36.07 0.80 9.60
C LYS A 392 -35.67 1.77 10.70
N LEU A 393 -35.46 3.04 10.37
CA LEU A 393 -35.20 4.08 11.35
C LEU A 393 -36.40 4.26 12.27
N GLU A 394 -37.62 4.33 11.73
CA GLU A 394 -38.85 4.44 12.51
C GLU A 394 -39.02 3.25 13.47
N LEU A 395 -38.67 2.03 13.06
CA LEU A 395 -38.70 0.87 13.95
C LEU A 395 -37.77 1.02 15.16
N ARG A 396 -36.62 1.69 15.00
CA ARG A 396 -35.61 1.85 16.04
C ARG A 396 -35.91 3.03 16.98
N VAL A 397 -36.35 4.17 16.45
CA VAL A 397 -36.61 5.39 17.26
C VAL A 397 -38.09 5.66 17.52
N GLY A 398 -39.00 4.92 16.89
CA GLY A 398 -40.41 5.24 16.87
C GLY A 398 -41.09 5.17 18.23
N LYS A 399 -40.62 4.32 19.15
CA LYS A 399 -41.08 4.27 20.55
C LYS A 399 -40.90 5.64 21.22
N ASP A 400 -39.70 6.21 21.14
CA ASP A 400 -39.37 7.48 21.79
C ASP A 400 -40.14 8.64 21.14
N LEU A 401 -40.35 8.56 19.82
CA LEU A 401 -41.20 9.53 19.11
C LEU A 401 -42.68 9.43 19.50
N GLN A 402 -43.19 8.23 19.85
CA GLN A 402 -44.54 8.13 20.40
C GLN A 402 -44.64 8.78 21.78
N PHE A 403 -43.60 8.72 22.61
CA PHE A 403 -43.58 9.44 23.89
C PHE A 403 -43.68 10.94 23.72
N VAL A 404 -43.06 11.51 22.68
CA VAL A 404 -43.27 12.93 22.33
C VAL A 404 -44.74 13.21 22.09
N ARG A 405 -45.45 12.38 21.31
CA ARG A 405 -46.91 12.54 21.06
C ARG A 405 -47.76 12.42 22.33
N PHE A 406 -47.43 11.49 23.22
CA PHE A 406 -48.08 11.38 24.53
C PHE A 406 -47.90 12.66 25.33
N ASN A 407 -46.65 13.13 25.42
CA ASN A 407 -46.30 14.35 26.13
C ASN A 407 -46.97 15.58 25.50
N GLY A 408 -47.01 15.73 24.18
CA GLY A 408 -47.71 16.84 23.53
C GLY A 408 -49.20 16.89 23.84
N THR A 409 -49.84 15.72 23.95
CA THR A 409 -51.26 15.65 24.34
C THR A 409 -51.47 16.04 25.81
N LEU A 410 -50.61 15.56 26.72
CA LEU A 410 -50.72 15.83 28.16
C LEU A 410 -50.31 17.27 28.51
N VAL A 411 -49.19 17.74 27.94
CA VAL A 411 -48.70 19.11 28.11
C VAL A 411 -49.68 20.09 27.46
N GLY A 412 -50.18 19.79 26.26
CA GLY A 412 -51.24 20.56 25.63
C GLY A 412 -52.47 20.69 26.54
N PHE A 413 -52.89 19.59 27.16
CA PHE A 413 -53.98 19.60 28.13
C PHE A 413 -53.69 20.48 29.34
N GLY A 414 -52.54 20.29 30.00
CA GLY A 414 -52.16 21.04 31.18
C GLY A 414 -52.03 22.54 30.91
N VAL A 415 -51.39 22.90 29.79
CA VAL A 415 -51.21 24.30 29.37
C VAL A 415 -52.56 24.91 29.00
N GLY A 416 -53.43 24.21 28.27
CA GLY A 416 -54.77 24.72 27.94
C GLY A 416 -55.63 24.99 29.17
N ALA A 417 -55.60 24.06 30.14
CA ALA A 417 -56.31 24.22 31.41
C ALA A 417 -55.73 25.39 32.24
N LEU A 418 -54.41 25.49 32.31
CA LEU A 418 -53.72 26.56 33.04
C LEU A 418 -53.99 27.93 32.41
N LEU A 419 -53.89 28.05 31.08
CA LEU A 419 -54.20 29.29 30.37
C LEU A 419 -55.65 29.70 30.61
N PHE A 420 -56.58 28.76 30.57
CA PHE A 420 -57.97 29.04 30.92
C PHE A 420 -58.09 29.57 32.35
N ALA A 421 -57.49 28.91 33.35
CA ALA A 421 -57.57 29.33 34.75
C ALA A 421 -57.01 30.74 34.95
N VAL A 422 -55.86 31.04 34.34
CA VAL A 422 -55.21 32.36 34.42
C VAL A 422 -56.05 33.44 33.74
N LEU A 423 -56.49 33.20 32.50
CA LEU A 423 -57.30 34.17 31.76
C LEU A 423 -58.65 34.42 32.44
N ARG A 424 -59.27 33.37 32.97
CA ARG A 424 -60.53 33.47 33.71
C ARG A 424 -60.35 34.24 35.03
N GLY A 425 -59.25 33.99 35.75
CA GLY A 425 -58.95 34.69 37.00
C GLY A 425 -58.61 36.16 36.81
N LEU A 426 -57.89 36.51 35.73
CA LEU A 426 -57.48 37.88 35.45
C LEU A 426 -58.58 38.74 34.81
N PHE A 427 -59.36 38.17 33.89
CA PHE A 427 -60.29 38.95 33.05
C PHE A 427 -61.76 38.62 33.28
N GLY A 428 -62.12 37.60 34.07
CA GLY A 428 -63.51 37.26 34.38
C GLY A 428 -64.35 36.80 33.18
N ILE A 429 -63.72 36.51 32.04
CA ILE A 429 -64.40 36.30 30.76
C ILE A 429 -65.16 34.97 30.77
N ASN A 430 -66.50 35.04 30.67
CA ASN A 430 -67.35 33.98 30.12
C ASN A 430 -67.01 33.84 28.64
N ALA A 431 -66.10 32.91 28.32
CA ALA A 431 -65.95 32.45 26.95
C ALA A 431 -67.16 31.57 26.63
N GLN A 432 -68.23 32.20 26.12
CA GLN A 432 -69.30 31.49 25.41
C GLN A 432 -68.74 30.87 24.13
#